data_AF-A0A960FUM0-F1
#
_entry.id   AF-A0A960FUM0-F1
#
_cell.length_a   1.000
_cell.length_b   1.000
_cell.length_c   1.000
_cell.angle_alpha   90.00
_cell.angle_beta   90.00
_cell.angle_gamma   90.00
#
_symmetry.space_group_name_H-M   'P 1'
#
loop_
_entity.id
_entity.type
_entity.pdbx_description
1 polymer ?
#
loop_
_entity_poly.entity_id
_entity_poly.type
_entity_poly.pdbx_seq_one_letter_code
_entity_poly.pdbx_strand_id
1 'polypeptide(L)'
;MSLSEMAREKAQKELAKGQESLAQHTAELAAAQERLEAAQRALSDKARAAQSASEATIKDLQVQLSDAQAKLDAAEGSSDLTQAVTSPGIIRGVTEGLRQAADANVSSAQAQVDALRAQISQAQSEAQTPAADTSPEMQAAKADVQAAQDGMSAAQMRIDLSQKALDALD
;
A
#
# COMPACT_ATOMS: atom_id res chain seq x y z
N MET A 1 1.69 62.83 22.96
CA MET A 1 1.72 61.95 21.78
C MET A 1 1.04 62.64 20.61
N SER A 2 1.74 62.77 19.49
CA SER A 2 1.17 63.21 18.22
C SER A 2 0.46 62.05 17.50
N LEU A 3 -0.38 62.38 16.50
CA LEU A 3 -1.01 61.38 15.64
C LEU A 3 0.02 60.51 14.89
N SER A 4 1.15 61.10 14.50
CA SER A 4 2.25 60.40 13.82
C SER A 4 2.94 59.40 14.74
N GLU A 5 3.17 59.74 16.00
CA GLU A 5 3.73 58.82 17.01
C GLU A 5 2.80 57.62 17.26
N MET A 6 1.49 57.86 17.38
CA MET A 6 0.50 56.79 17.54
C MET A 6 0.41 55.89 16.29
N ALA A 7 0.51 56.46 15.09
CA ALA A 7 0.52 55.70 13.84
C ALA A 7 1.77 54.81 13.74
N ARG A 8 2.93 55.35 14.12
CA ARG A 8 4.21 54.62 14.13
C ARG A 8 4.19 53.48 15.14
N GLU A 9 3.73 53.73 16.36
CA GLU A 9 3.59 52.70 17.40
C GLU A 9 2.66 51.56 16.93
N LYS A 10 1.53 51.91 16.30
CA LYS A 10 0.59 50.91 15.76
C LYS A 10 1.23 50.08 14.64
N ALA A 11 1.93 50.71 13.71
CA ALA A 11 2.61 50.02 12.62
C ALA A 11 3.76 49.11 13.14
N GLN A 12 4.52 49.55 14.14
CA GLN A 12 5.53 48.72 14.82
C GLN A 12 4.91 47.49 15.51
N LYS A 13 3.76 47.68 16.17
CA LYS A 13 3.03 46.57 16.81
C LYS A 13 2.52 45.56 15.79
N GLU A 14 2.03 46.01 14.64
CA GLU A 14 1.57 45.13 13.56
C GLU A 14 2.74 44.41 12.87
N LEU A 15 3.89 45.07 12.72
CA LEU A 15 5.12 44.45 12.25
C LEU A 15 5.58 43.33 13.18
N ALA A 16 5.63 43.60 14.49
CA ALA A 16 6.02 42.59 15.49
C ALA A 16 5.10 41.36 15.46
N LYS A 17 3.78 41.57 15.38
CA LYS A 17 2.81 40.47 15.22
C LYS A 17 3.01 39.70 13.91
N GLY A 18 3.33 40.39 12.82
CA GLY A 18 3.64 39.76 11.53
C GLY A 18 4.87 38.86 11.62
N GLN A 19 5.94 39.35 12.25
CA GLN A 19 7.17 38.59 12.48
C GLN A 19 6.95 37.36 13.38
N GLU A 20 6.17 37.51 14.45
CA GLU A 20 5.78 36.41 15.32
C GLU A 20 4.96 35.35 14.56
N SER A 21 3.98 35.79 13.76
CA SER A 21 3.16 34.89 12.93
C SER A 21 4.01 34.15 11.88
N LEU A 22 4.99 34.84 11.27
CA LEU A 22 5.90 34.22 10.31
C LEU A 22 6.77 33.15 10.98
N ALA A 23 7.31 33.44 12.17
CA ALA A 23 8.10 32.48 12.94
C ALA A 23 7.25 31.25 13.32
N GLN A 24 6.01 31.46 13.76
CA GLN A 24 5.08 30.38 14.06
C GLN A 24 4.79 29.51 12.84
N HIS A 25 4.37 30.10 11.71
CA HIS A 25 4.05 29.33 10.51
C HIS A 25 5.27 28.64 9.88
N THR A 26 6.47 29.19 10.07
CA THR A 26 7.73 28.53 9.68
C THR A 26 7.96 27.26 10.49
N ALA A 27 7.72 27.31 11.81
CA ALA A 27 7.81 26.13 12.67
C ALA A 27 6.72 25.09 12.34
N GLU A 28 5.50 25.56 12.06
CA GLU A 28 4.40 24.70 11.61
C GLU A 28 4.72 24.01 10.28
N LEU A 29 5.33 24.73 9.32
CA LEU A 29 5.76 24.15 8.05
C LEU A 29 6.80 23.05 8.27
N ALA A 30 7.82 23.30 9.10
CA ALA A 30 8.85 22.30 9.39
C ALA A 30 8.25 21.03 10.00
N ALA A 31 7.33 21.18 10.96
CA ALA A 31 6.61 20.05 11.55
C ALA A 31 5.70 19.33 10.54
N ALA A 32 5.02 20.06 9.66
CA ALA A 32 4.17 19.49 8.62
C ALA A 32 4.99 18.70 7.58
N GLN A 33 6.17 19.21 7.20
CA GLN A 33 7.11 18.52 6.32
C GLN A 33 7.62 17.22 6.94
N GLU A 34 7.99 17.24 8.22
CA GLU A 34 8.41 16.03 8.94
C GLU A 34 7.28 14.98 8.98
N ARG A 35 6.03 15.40 9.22
CA ARG A 35 4.87 14.51 9.15
C ARG A 35 4.65 13.92 7.76
N LEU A 36 4.83 14.72 6.71
CA LEU A 36 4.71 14.26 5.32
C LEU A 36 5.77 13.21 4.99
N GLU A 37 7.03 13.45 5.37
CA GLU A 37 8.11 12.47 5.19
C GLU A 37 7.86 11.18 5.98
N ALA A 38 7.38 11.29 7.22
CA ALA A 38 7.02 10.14 8.03
C ALA A 38 5.87 9.34 7.40
N ALA A 39 4.84 10.01 6.89
CA ALA A 39 3.72 9.37 6.19
C ALA A 39 4.18 8.66 4.91
N GLN A 40 5.08 9.27 4.13
CA GLN A 40 5.67 8.64 2.93
C GLN A 40 6.49 7.39 3.29
N ARG A 41 7.32 7.46 4.33
CA ARG A 41 8.09 6.30 4.81
C ARG A 41 7.17 5.18 5.26
N ALA A 42 6.15 5.50 6.07
CA ALA A 42 5.18 4.52 6.54
C ALA A 42 4.42 3.84 5.38
N LEU A 43 4.06 4.59 4.34
CA LEU A 43 3.42 4.03 3.15
C LEU A 43 4.36 3.09 2.39
N SER A 44 5.62 3.48 2.20
CA SER A 44 6.65 2.66 1.57
C SER A 44 6.92 1.37 2.35
N ASP A 45 7.07 1.47 3.67
CA ASP A 45 7.28 0.32 4.54
C ASP A 45 6.08 -0.64 4.52
N LYS A 46 4.86 -0.11 4.53
CA LYS A 46 3.64 -0.90 4.39
C LYS A 46 3.56 -1.61 3.04
N ALA A 47 3.90 -0.91 1.95
CA ALA A 47 3.94 -1.51 0.62
C ALA A 47 4.97 -2.65 0.54
N ARG A 48 6.16 -2.42 1.09
CA ARG A 48 7.22 -3.44 1.16
C ARG A 48 6.81 -4.64 2.00
N ALA A 49 6.19 -4.41 3.16
CA ALA A 49 5.70 -5.48 4.02
C ALA A 49 4.60 -6.31 3.33
N ALA A 50 3.66 -5.66 2.65
CA ALA A 50 2.61 -6.32 1.87
C ALA A 50 3.19 -7.12 0.71
N GLN A 51 4.19 -6.58 0.01
CA GLN A 51 4.91 -7.29 -1.05
C GLN A 51 5.61 -8.54 -0.50
N SER A 52 6.38 -8.39 0.59
CA SER A 52 7.08 -9.54 1.21
C SER A 52 6.11 -10.61 1.72
N ALA A 53 4.97 -10.22 2.29
CA ALA A 53 3.93 -11.16 2.70
C ALA A 53 3.34 -11.91 1.50
N SER A 54 3.03 -11.19 0.41
CA SER A 54 2.50 -11.78 -0.82
C SER A 54 3.49 -12.74 -1.48
N GLU A 55 4.78 -12.37 -1.53
CA GLU A 55 5.86 -13.22 -2.03
C GLU A 55 5.97 -14.53 -1.21
N ALA A 56 5.86 -14.43 0.12
CA ALA A 56 5.86 -15.61 0.99
C ALA A 56 4.65 -16.52 0.71
N THR A 57 3.45 -15.96 0.58
CA THR A 57 2.24 -16.72 0.24
C THR A 57 2.34 -17.39 -1.12
N ILE A 58 2.80 -16.68 -2.16
CA ILE A 58 3.00 -17.24 -3.50
C ILE A 58 4.00 -18.39 -3.45
N LYS A 59 5.10 -18.24 -2.70
CA LYS A 59 6.10 -19.29 -2.55
C LYS A 59 5.54 -20.53 -1.87
N ASP A 60 4.75 -20.36 -0.82
CA ASP A 60 4.08 -21.48 -0.14
C ASP A 60 3.12 -22.21 -1.08
N LEU A 61 2.27 -21.47 -1.80
CA LEU A 61 1.36 -22.04 -2.81
C LEU A 61 2.10 -22.76 -3.95
N GLN A 62 3.28 -22.27 -4.36
CA GLN A 62 4.12 -22.95 -5.36
C GLN A 62 4.68 -24.29 -4.85
N VAL A 63 5.05 -24.37 -3.56
CA VAL A 63 5.46 -25.63 -2.94
C VAL A 63 4.28 -26.60 -2.90
N GLN A 64 3.10 -26.14 -2.45
CA GLN A 64 1.88 -26.96 -2.44
C GLN A 64 1.50 -27.43 -3.85
N LEU A 65 1.66 -26.58 -4.86
CA LEU A 65 1.40 -26.94 -6.26
C LEU A 65 2.36 -28.03 -6.74
N SER A 66 3.64 -27.95 -6.39
CA SER A 66 4.63 -28.98 -6.75
C SER A 66 4.30 -30.31 -6.09
N ASP A 67 3.91 -30.30 -4.81
CA ASP A 67 3.47 -31.50 -4.10
C ASP A 67 2.17 -32.09 -4.67
N ALA A 68 1.22 -31.24 -5.06
CA ALA A 68 -0.03 -31.67 -5.70
C ALA A 68 0.21 -32.27 -7.10
N GLN A 69 1.14 -31.69 -7.87
CA GLN A 69 1.56 -32.24 -9.16
C GLN A 69 2.20 -33.61 -9.01
N ALA A 70 3.11 -33.79 -8.04
CA ALA A 70 3.71 -35.08 -7.76
C ALA A 70 2.67 -36.15 -7.37
N LYS A 71 1.62 -35.76 -6.62
CA LYS A 71 0.50 -36.64 -6.28
C LYS A 71 -0.37 -36.98 -7.49
N LEU A 72 -0.60 -36.01 -8.38
CA LEU A 72 -1.31 -36.23 -9.63
C LEU A 72 -0.55 -37.22 -10.51
N ASP A 73 0.76 -37.02 -10.71
CA ASP A 73 1.62 -37.92 -11.49
C ASP A 73 1.58 -39.35 -10.93
N ALA A 74 1.61 -39.49 -9.59
CA ALA A 74 1.49 -40.79 -8.93
C ALA A 74 0.10 -41.42 -9.10
N ALA A 75 -0.97 -40.62 -9.06
CA ALA A 75 -2.34 -41.09 -9.27
C ALA A 75 -2.56 -41.53 -10.73
N GLU A 76 -2.04 -40.78 -11.70
CA GLU A 76 -2.07 -41.12 -13.12
C GLU A 76 -1.31 -42.44 -13.37
N GLY A 77 -0.08 -42.55 -12.87
CA GLY A 77 0.69 -43.79 -12.98
C GLY A 77 0.01 -44.99 -12.31
N SER A 78 -0.67 -44.78 -11.18
CA SER A 78 -1.47 -45.83 -10.53
C SER A 78 -2.72 -46.21 -11.33
N SER A 79 -3.36 -45.24 -11.99
CA SER A 79 -4.50 -45.49 -12.87
C SER A 79 -4.07 -46.28 -14.10
N ASP A 80 -2.96 -45.90 -14.73
CA ASP A 80 -2.37 -46.60 -15.88
C ASP A 80 -2.03 -48.06 -15.55
N LEU A 81 -1.39 -48.30 -14.40
CA LEU A 81 -1.11 -49.65 -13.92
C LEU A 81 -2.39 -50.44 -13.67
N THR A 82 -3.39 -49.83 -13.04
CA THR A 82 -4.71 -50.44 -12.82
C THR A 82 -5.38 -50.77 -14.16
N GLN A 83 -5.29 -49.92 -15.16
CA GLN A 83 -5.83 -50.19 -16.49
C GLN A 83 -5.09 -51.34 -17.18
N ALA A 84 -3.76 -51.38 -17.07
CA ALA A 84 -2.92 -52.42 -17.65
C ALA A 84 -3.22 -53.81 -17.05
N VAL A 85 -3.35 -53.91 -15.72
CA VAL A 85 -3.63 -55.20 -15.04
C VAL A 85 -5.09 -55.64 -15.14
N THR A 86 -6.02 -54.73 -15.41
CA THR A 86 -7.47 -55.04 -15.46
C THR A 86 -8.03 -55.19 -16.89
N SER A 87 -7.22 -54.92 -17.91
CA SER A 87 -7.57 -55.07 -19.33
C SER A 87 -7.67 -56.50 -19.86
N PRO A 88 -6.95 -57.54 -19.35
CA PRO A 88 -7.17 -58.92 -19.79
C PRO A 88 -8.59 -59.37 -19.43
N GLY A 89 -9.36 -59.80 -20.43
CA GLY A 89 -10.83 -59.97 -20.39
C GLY A 89 -11.43 -60.93 -19.35
N ILE A 90 -10.65 -61.47 -18.41
CA ILE A 90 -11.10 -62.39 -17.35
C ILE A 90 -11.53 -61.65 -16.07
N ILE A 91 -11.03 -60.43 -15.79
CA ILE A 91 -11.21 -59.76 -14.47
C ILE A 91 -12.08 -58.49 -14.55
N ARG A 92 -12.61 -58.15 -15.73
CA ARG A 92 -13.30 -56.86 -15.98
C ARG A 92 -14.44 -56.56 -15.00
N GLY A 93 -15.28 -57.55 -14.68
CA GLY A 93 -16.39 -57.40 -13.73
C GLY A 93 -15.97 -57.28 -12.26
N VAL A 94 -14.77 -57.73 -11.88
CA VAL A 94 -14.24 -57.70 -10.50
C VAL A 94 -13.39 -56.44 -10.25
N THR A 95 -12.90 -55.82 -11.32
CA THR A 95 -11.93 -54.71 -11.25
C THR A 95 -12.49 -53.35 -11.67
N GLU A 96 -13.76 -53.31 -12.08
CA GLU A 96 -14.46 -52.07 -12.45
C GLU A 96 -14.43 -51.03 -11.32
N GLY A 97 -14.64 -51.46 -10.05
CA GLY A 97 -14.58 -50.56 -8.89
C GLY A 97 -13.17 -50.02 -8.60
N LEU A 98 -12.13 -50.80 -8.89
CA LEU A 98 -10.73 -50.34 -8.80
C LEU A 98 -10.43 -49.29 -9.86
N ARG A 99 -10.93 -49.47 -11.09
CA ARG A 99 -10.77 -48.49 -12.17
C ARG A 99 -11.49 -47.18 -11.85
N GLN A 100 -12.74 -47.26 -11.39
CA GLN A 100 -13.49 -46.07 -10.94
C GLN A 100 -12.82 -45.32 -9.78
N ALA A 101 -12.26 -46.05 -8.81
CA ALA A 101 -11.53 -45.42 -7.70
C ALA A 101 -10.24 -44.72 -8.18
N ALA A 102 -9.52 -45.31 -9.13
CA ALA A 102 -8.33 -44.70 -9.72
C ALA A 102 -8.67 -43.43 -10.52
N ASP A 103 -9.70 -43.49 -11.37
CA ASP A 103 -10.18 -42.34 -12.14
C ASP A 103 -10.68 -41.20 -11.23
N ALA A 104 -11.39 -41.54 -10.15
CA ALA A 104 -11.83 -40.57 -9.15
C ALA A 104 -10.64 -39.91 -8.42
N ASN A 105 -9.58 -40.67 -8.12
CA ASN A 105 -8.37 -40.14 -7.50
C ASN A 105 -7.64 -39.17 -8.43
N VAL A 106 -7.47 -39.52 -9.71
CA VAL A 106 -6.88 -38.63 -10.73
C VAL A 106 -7.70 -37.36 -10.85
N SER A 107 -9.02 -37.46 -10.98
CA SER A 107 -9.91 -36.31 -11.08
C SER A 107 -9.82 -35.39 -9.86
N SER A 108 -9.77 -35.95 -8.65
CA SER A 108 -9.59 -35.18 -7.41
C SER A 108 -8.22 -34.50 -7.35
N ALA A 109 -7.14 -35.18 -7.75
CA ALA A 109 -5.80 -34.61 -7.78
C ALA A 109 -5.70 -33.47 -8.80
N GLN A 110 -6.30 -33.65 -9.98
CA GLN A 110 -6.37 -32.62 -11.03
C GLN A 110 -7.08 -31.36 -10.51
N ALA A 111 -8.24 -31.53 -9.85
CA ALA A 111 -8.99 -30.43 -9.27
C ALA A 111 -8.18 -29.65 -8.22
N GLN A 112 -7.34 -30.33 -7.42
CA GLN A 112 -6.45 -29.67 -6.46
C GLN A 112 -5.37 -28.84 -7.15
N VAL A 113 -4.74 -29.37 -8.22
CA VAL A 113 -3.75 -28.64 -9.02
C VAL A 113 -4.38 -27.39 -9.64
N ASP A 114 -5.56 -27.50 -10.22
CA ASP A 114 -6.26 -26.37 -10.84
C ASP A 114 -6.67 -25.32 -9.79
N ALA A 115 -7.13 -25.75 -8.62
CA ALA A 115 -7.46 -24.84 -7.52
C ALA A 115 -6.22 -24.08 -7.01
N LEU A 116 -5.07 -24.75 -6.87
CA LEU A 116 -3.81 -24.11 -6.45
C LEU A 116 -3.30 -23.13 -7.51
N ARG A 117 -3.41 -23.46 -8.80
CA ARG A 117 -3.08 -22.54 -9.90
C ARG A 117 -3.94 -21.28 -9.86
N ALA A 118 -5.24 -21.43 -9.65
CA ALA A 118 -6.14 -20.29 -9.50
C ALA A 118 -5.76 -19.40 -8.30
N GLN A 119 -5.44 -20.01 -7.15
CA GLN A 119 -4.98 -19.28 -5.96
C GLN A 119 -3.67 -18.52 -6.20
N ILE A 120 -2.70 -19.12 -6.89
CA ILE A 120 -1.45 -18.42 -7.26
C ILE A 120 -1.74 -17.22 -8.16
N SER A 121 -2.59 -17.39 -9.18
CA SER A 121 -2.95 -16.31 -10.09
C SER A 121 -3.66 -15.16 -9.36
N GLN A 122 -4.53 -15.49 -8.40
CA GLN A 122 -5.21 -14.49 -7.58
C GLN A 122 -4.21 -13.75 -6.67
N ALA A 123 -3.36 -14.48 -5.95
CA ALA A 123 -2.35 -13.88 -5.07
C ALA A 123 -1.37 -12.98 -5.85
N GLN A 124 -1.00 -13.35 -7.07
CA GLN A 124 -0.19 -12.51 -7.96
C GLN A 124 -0.90 -11.22 -8.39
N SER A 125 -2.22 -11.28 -8.59
CA SER A 125 -3.03 -10.11 -8.95
C SER A 125 -3.17 -9.16 -7.75
N GLU A 126 -3.40 -9.70 -6.55
CA GLU A 126 -3.47 -8.93 -5.31
C GLU A 126 -2.13 -8.24 -5.00
N ALA A 127 -1.01 -8.94 -5.19
CA ALA A 127 0.35 -8.40 -4.99
C ALA A 127 0.71 -7.23 -5.92
N GLN A 128 0.08 -7.13 -7.09
CA GLN A 128 0.33 -6.05 -8.06
C GLN A 128 -0.45 -4.77 -7.74
N THR A 129 -1.35 -4.78 -6.75
CA THR A 129 -2.15 -3.60 -6.42
C THR A 129 -1.28 -2.62 -5.61
N PRO A 130 -0.87 -1.47 -6.17
CA PRO A 130 -0.02 -0.54 -5.45
C PRO A 130 -0.74 -0.02 -4.21
N ALA A 131 0.03 0.22 -3.13
CA ALA A 131 -0.47 0.97 -2.00
C ALA A 131 -0.88 2.37 -2.50
N ALA A 132 -2.18 2.65 -2.49
CA ALA A 132 -2.69 3.89 -3.05
C ALA A 132 -2.09 5.09 -2.31
N ASP A 133 -1.55 6.03 -3.08
CA ASP A 133 -1.00 7.33 -2.62
C ASP A 133 -2.09 8.30 -2.08
N THR A 134 -3.28 7.75 -1.85
CA THR A 134 -4.50 8.43 -1.38
C THR A 134 -4.78 8.13 0.08
N SER A 135 -3.82 7.59 0.84
CA SER A 135 -3.97 7.37 2.28
C SER A 135 -4.45 8.66 2.98
N PRO A 136 -5.43 8.58 3.89
CA PRO A 136 -5.90 9.73 4.66
C PRO A 136 -4.76 10.49 5.34
N GLU A 137 -3.73 9.78 5.79
CA GLU A 137 -2.55 10.33 6.44
C GLU A 137 -1.70 11.17 5.48
N MET A 138 -1.52 10.72 4.23
CA MET A 138 -0.81 11.47 3.19
C MET A 138 -1.58 12.72 2.76
N GLN A 139 -2.92 12.63 2.68
CA GLN A 139 -3.76 13.79 2.36
C GLN A 139 -3.74 14.83 3.49
N ALA A 140 -3.87 14.39 4.75
CA ALA A 140 -3.79 15.26 5.91
C ALA A 140 -2.41 15.95 5.99
N ALA A 141 -1.32 15.19 5.80
CA ALA A 141 0.03 15.77 5.81
C ALA A 141 0.25 16.79 4.67
N LYS A 142 -0.27 16.51 3.46
CA LYS A 142 -0.24 17.48 2.35
C LYS A 142 -1.06 18.74 2.66
N ALA A 143 -2.23 18.59 3.29
CA ALA A 143 -3.07 19.71 3.70
C ALA A 143 -2.40 20.56 4.78
N ASP A 144 -1.73 19.95 5.76
CA ASP A 144 -0.96 20.65 6.80
C ASP A 144 0.17 21.48 6.19
N VAL A 145 0.91 20.93 5.22
CA VAL A 145 1.97 21.66 4.50
C VAL A 145 1.39 22.85 3.74
N GLN A 146 0.27 22.67 3.04
CA GLN A 146 -0.38 23.74 2.31
C GLN A 146 -0.86 24.86 3.25
N ALA A 147 -1.52 24.51 4.34
CA ALA A 147 -2.00 25.47 5.34
C ALA A 147 -0.85 26.30 5.95
N ALA A 148 0.28 25.66 6.25
CA ALA A 148 1.45 26.35 6.76
C ALA A 148 2.07 27.31 5.72
N GLN A 149 2.12 26.92 4.44
CA GLN A 149 2.58 27.80 3.34
C GLN A 149 1.67 29.02 3.14
N ASP A 150 0.36 28.80 3.19
CA ASP A 150 -0.63 29.87 3.10
C ASP A 150 -0.49 30.84 4.28
N GLY A 151 -0.31 30.31 5.50
CA GLY A 151 -0.05 31.08 6.72
C GLY A 151 1.22 31.93 6.63
N MET A 152 2.33 31.36 6.17
CA MET A 152 3.58 32.10 5.95
C MET A 152 3.39 33.23 4.92
N SER A 153 2.70 32.95 3.83
CA SER A 153 2.44 33.94 2.77
C SER A 153 1.62 35.11 3.32
N ALA A 154 0.60 34.83 4.12
CA ALA A 154 -0.22 35.86 4.78
C ALA A 154 0.59 36.67 5.80
N ALA A 155 1.44 36.01 6.60
CA ALA A 155 2.32 36.67 7.56
C ALA A 155 3.33 37.60 6.86
N GLN A 156 3.93 37.14 5.75
CA GLN A 156 4.84 37.94 4.95
C GLN A 156 4.16 39.18 4.37
N MET A 157 2.96 39.05 3.81
CA MET A 157 2.19 40.21 3.33
C MET A 157 1.93 41.23 4.44
N ARG A 158 1.62 40.77 5.66
CA ARG A 158 1.41 41.66 6.82
C ARG A 158 2.68 42.40 7.21
N ILE A 159 3.83 41.74 7.18
CA ILE A 159 5.14 42.35 7.42
C ILE A 159 5.41 43.43 6.37
N ASP A 160 5.27 43.10 5.08
CA ASP A 160 5.54 44.02 3.98
C ASP A 160 4.63 45.28 4.05
N LEU A 161 3.35 45.10 4.37
CA LEU A 161 2.42 46.21 4.56
C LEU A 161 2.78 47.08 5.78
N SER A 162 3.18 46.45 6.88
CA SER A 162 3.57 47.17 8.10
C SER A 162 4.87 47.94 7.92
N GLN A 163 5.84 47.38 7.18
CA GLN A 163 7.08 48.07 6.80
C GLN A 163 6.81 49.28 5.91
N LYS A 164 6.02 49.12 4.84
CA LYS A 164 5.61 50.23 3.98
C LYS A 164 4.91 51.35 4.76
N ALA A 165 4.10 50.99 5.75
CA ALA A 165 3.43 51.97 6.62
C ALA A 165 4.43 52.73 7.51
N LEU A 166 5.47 52.07 8.00
CA LEU A 166 6.54 52.71 8.76
C LEU A 166 7.38 53.65 7.89
N ASP A 167 7.75 53.20 6.69
CA ASP A 167 8.51 54.01 5.72
C ASP A 167 7.76 55.27 5.28
N ALA A 168 6.42 55.23 5.28
CA ALA A 168 5.57 56.39 4.96
C ALA A 168 5.37 57.36 6.14
N LEU A 169 5.82 56.99 7.34
CA LEU A 169 5.71 57.77 8.58
C LEU A 169 7.05 58.37 9.04
N ASP A 170 8.15 58.00 8.39
CA ASP A 170 9.49 58.62 8.50
C ASP A 170 9.63 59.84 7.57
#